data_AF-A0A8X6HI99-F1
#
_entry.id   AF-A0A8X6HI99-F1
#
_cell.length_a   1.000
_cell.length_b   1.000
_cell.length_c   1.000
_cell.angle_alpha   90.00
_cell.angle_beta   90.00
_cell.angle_gamma   90.00
#
_symmetry.space_group_name_H-M   'P 1'
#
loop_
_entity.id
_entity.type
_entity.pdbx_description
1 polymer ?
#
loop_
_entity_poly.entity_id
_entity_poly.type
_entity_poly.pdbx_seq_one_letter_code
_entity_poly.pdbx_strand_id
1 'polypeptide(L)'
;MYSCSFRIVYDEEIDLVGCLRDSVNKQDFGMTLKEALTTMFTNHKADVLIATSKSLGVMNYNDKYYFTDSHACGLNGASSSDTHGKACVVECGSLDDLVRVCKRATGSGNV
;
A
#
# COMPACT_ATOMS: atom_id res chain seq x y z
N MET A 1 -3.63 8.72 -16.88
CA MET A 1 -3.21 8.18 -15.58
C MET A 1 -4.38 7.42 -14.99
N TYR A 2 -4.25 6.13 -14.70
CA TYR A 2 -5.37 5.36 -14.11
C TYR A 2 -5.65 5.87 -12.68
N SER A 3 -6.92 5.91 -12.27
CA SER A 3 -7.30 6.32 -10.91
C SER A 3 -6.75 5.40 -9.80
N CYS A 4 -6.22 4.24 -10.17
CA CYS A 4 -5.67 3.19 -9.30
C CYS A 4 -4.13 3.17 -9.20
N SER A 5 -3.41 4.16 -9.72
CA SER A 5 -1.94 4.10 -9.67
C SER A 5 -1.38 4.16 -8.24
N PHE A 6 -0.25 3.50 -8.02
CA PHE A 6 0.54 3.61 -6.80
C PHE A 6 2.02 3.83 -7.13
N ARG A 7 2.75 4.32 -6.13
CA ARG A 7 4.19 4.51 -6.14
C ARG A 7 4.78 4.22 -4.76
N ILE A 8 5.95 3.60 -4.71
CA ILE A 8 6.78 3.46 -3.52
C ILE A 8 8.10 4.16 -3.81
N VAL A 9 8.52 5.08 -2.94
CA VAL A 9 9.73 5.88 -3.13
C VAL A 9 10.92 5.06 -2.66
N TYR A 10 11.60 4.41 -3.59
CA TYR A 10 12.64 3.42 -3.30
C TYR A 10 14.01 3.94 -3.75
N ASP A 11 14.84 4.30 -2.77
CA ASP A 11 16.15 4.93 -2.96
C ASP A 11 16.09 6.29 -3.71
N GLU A 12 17.23 6.96 -3.91
CA GLU A 12 17.25 8.32 -4.48
C GLU A 12 16.73 8.43 -5.93
N GLU A 13 16.61 7.32 -6.67
CA GLU A 13 16.32 7.35 -8.12
C GLU A 13 15.31 6.31 -8.67
N ILE A 14 14.83 5.32 -7.90
CA ILE A 14 13.97 4.24 -8.47
C ILE A 14 12.60 4.19 -7.77
N ASP A 15 11.64 4.95 -8.31
CA ASP A 15 10.24 4.78 -7.91
C ASP A 15 9.69 3.41 -8.37
N LEU A 16 9.24 2.57 -7.43
CA LEU A 16 8.50 1.34 -7.78
C LEU A 16 7.04 1.73 -8.07
N VAL A 17 6.61 1.56 -9.32
CA VAL A 17 5.31 2.05 -9.80
C VAL A 17 4.42 0.94 -10.36
N GLY A 18 3.11 1.13 -10.24
CA GLY A 18 2.11 0.24 -10.83
C GLY A 18 0.68 0.73 -10.65
N CYS A 19 -0.31 -0.10 -10.96
CA CYS A 19 -1.72 0.08 -10.61
C CYS A 19 -2.14 -0.95 -9.55
N LEU A 20 -3.02 -0.54 -8.64
CA LEU A 20 -3.57 -1.38 -7.58
C LEU A 20 -4.45 -2.54 -8.10
N ARG A 21 -4.82 -2.51 -9.39
CA ARG A 21 -5.49 -3.62 -10.10
C ARG A 21 -4.45 -4.42 -10.86
N ASP A 22 -4.21 -5.66 -10.41
CA ASP A 22 -3.09 -6.47 -10.91
C ASP A 22 -3.25 -6.81 -12.40
N SER A 23 -4.48 -6.90 -12.91
CA SER A 23 -4.78 -7.13 -14.32
C SER A 23 -4.27 -6.04 -15.26
N VAL A 24 -4.12 -4.80 -14.77
CA VAL A 24 -3.61 -3.66 -15.55
C VAL A 24 -2.08 -3.73 -15.69
N ASN A 25 -1.39 -4.30 -14.70
CA ASN A 25 0.07 -4.33 -14.66
C ASN A 25 0.69 -5.33 -15.66
N LYS A 26 -0.07 -6.36 -16.07
CA LYS A 26 0.40 -7.43 -16.96
C LYS A 26 0.66 -7.00 -18.41
N GLN A 27 0.44 -5.73 -18.77
CA GLN A 27 0.62 -5.18 -20.12
C GLN A 27 1.74 -4.12 -20.17
N ASP A 28 2.89 -4.37 -19.52
CA ASP A 28 4.03 -3.43 -19.43
C ASP A 28 3.75 -2.08 -18.75
N PHE A 29 2.70 -1.98 -17.93
CA PHE A 29 2.39 -0.75 -17.20
C PHE A 29 3.29 -0.53 -15.97
N GLY A 30 3.62 -1.60 -15.25
CA GLY A 30 4.39 -1.53 -14.01
C GLY A 30 4.29 -2.83 -13.20
N MET A 31 4.71 -2.77 -11.93
CA MET A 31 4.69 -3.92 -11.02
C MET A 31 3.33 -4.05 -10.32
N THR A 32 2.93 -5.25 -9.95
CA THR A 32 1.87 -5.42 -8.94
C THR A 32 2.33 -4.88 -7.59
N LEU A 33 1.38 -4.52 -6.73
CA LEU A 33 1.70 -4.02 -5.39
C LEU A 33 2.50 -5.07 -4.59
N LYS A 34 2.19 -6.36 -4.76
CA LYS A 34 2.91 -7.45 -4.09
C LYS A 34 4.37 -7.52 -4.54
N GLU A 35 4.63 -7.44 -5.84
CA GLU A 35 5.99 -7.45 -6.39
C GLU A 35 6.76 -6.22 -5.90
N ALA A 36 6.17 -5.02 -5.96
CA ALA A 36 6.81 -3.79 -5.51
C ALA A 36 7.17 -3.83 -4.00
N LEU A 37 6.25 -4.29 -3.15
CA LEU A 37 6.53 -4.46 -1.72
C LEU A 37 7.59 -5.54 -1.46
N THR A 38 7.59 -6.63 -2.23
CA THR A 38 8.62 -7.69 -2.12
C THR A 38 10.00 -7.13 -2.45
N THR A 39 10.11 -6.36 -3.53
CA THR A 39 11.35 -5.69 -3.93
C THR A 39 11.81 -4.69 -2.86
N MET A 40 10.91 -3.84 -2.36
CA MET A 40 11.24 -2.87 -1.30
C MET A 40 11.74 -3.56 -0.02
N PHE A 41 11.03 -4.58 0.46
CA PHE A 41 11.39 -5.29 1.70
C PHE A 41 12.67 -6.12 1.62
N THR A 42 13.25 -6.28 0.43
CA THR A 42 14.57 -6.91 0.26
C THR A 42 15.68 -6.03 0.84
N ASN A 43 15.56 -4.70 0.72
CA ASN A 43 16.61 -3.76 1.10
C ASN A 43 16.19 -2.78 2.20
N HIS A 44 14.89 -2.53 2.38
CA HIS A 44 14.36 -1.60 3.37
C HIS A 44 13.38 -2.30 4.31
N LYS A 45 13.22 -1.73 5.51
CA LYS A 45 12.24 -2.23 6.50
C LYS A 45 10.97 -1.42 6.51
N ALA A 46 10.96 -0.18 6.02
CA ALA A 46 9.78 0.65 5.97
C ALA A 46 9.86 1.64 4.81
N ASP A 47 8.70 2.03 4.28
CA ASP A 47 8.58 2.98 3.19
C ASP A 47 7.18 3.62 3.14
N VAL A 48 7.01 4.60 2.26
CA VAL A 48 5.75 5.29 1.98
C VAL A 48 5.12 4.74 0.69
N LEU A 49 3.91 4.20 0.82
CA LEU A 49 3.03 3.88 -0.30
C LEU A 49 2.20 5.12 -0.65
N ILE A 50 2.42 5.66 -1.84
CA ILE A 50 1.70 6.81 -2.37
C ILE A 50 0.68 6.31 -3.39
N ALA A 51 -0.60 6.48 -3.11
CA ALA A 51 -1.70 6.25 -4.04
C ALA A 51 -2.37 7.58 -4.41
N THR A 52 -3.19 7.60 -5.47
CA THR A 52 -3.86 8.81 -5.99
C THR A 52 -4.53 9.68 -4.91
N SER A 53 -5.08 9.07 -3.86
CA SER A 53 -5.86 9.76 -2.83
C SER A 53 -5.18 9.86 -1.46
N LYS A 54 -4.09 9.12 -1.21
CA LYS A 54 -3.50 8.97 0.13
C LYS A 54 -2.01 8.62 0.08
N SER A 55 -1.28 9.03 1.12
CA SER A 55 0.06 8.52 1.43
C SER A 55 0.00 7.69 2.71
N LEU A 56 0.49 6.46 2.65
CA LEU A 56 0.34 5.42 3.66
C LEU A 56 1.72 4.88 4.02
N GLY A 57 1.93 4.45 5.26
CA GLY A 57 3.18 3.79 5.64
C GLY A 57 3.06 2.27 5.55
N VAL A 58 4.14 1.64 5.10
CA VAL A 58 4.29 0.18 5.09
C VAL A 58 5.59 -0.21 5.76
N MET A 59 5.59 -1.27 6.56
CA MET A 59 6.79 -1.72 7.29
C MET A 59 6.81 -3.24 7.44
N ASN A 60 8.00 -3.82 7.37
CA ASN A 60 8.32 -5.19 7.75
C ASN A 60 9.30 -5.11 8.94
N TYR A 61 8.89 -5.61 10.10
CA TYR A 61 9.71 -5.62 11.30
C TYR A 61 9.37 -6.83 12.16
N ASN A 62 10.39 -7.52 12.69
CA ASN A 62 10.23 -8.69 13.57
C ASN A 62 9.27 -9.75 13.00
N ASP A 63 9.45 -10.11 11.73
CA ASP A 63 8.63 -11.08 10.99
C ASP A 63 7.13 -10.75 10.90
N LYS A 64 6.80 -9.46 11.08
CA LYS A 64 5.45 -8.91 10.95
C LYS A 64 5.42 -7.79 9.94
N TYR A 65 4.25 -7.59 9.36
CA TYR A 65 3.99 -6.50 8.44
C TYR A 65 3.09 -5.47 9.12
N TYR A 66 3.31 -4.20 8.86
CA TYR A 66 2.55 -3.12 9.45
C TYR A 66 2.11 -2.15 8.36
N PHE A 67 0.83 -1.77 8.45
CA PHE A 67 0.23 -0.72 7.66
C PHE A 67 -0.06 0.48 8.57
N THR A 68 0.25 1.69 8.11
CA THR A 68 -0.11 2.93 8.82
C THR A 68 -0.88 3.86 7.89
N ASP A 69 -1.98 4.40 8.41
CA ASP A 69 -2.75 5.46 7.74
C ASP A 69 -2.95 6.59 8.75
N SER A 70 -2.50 7.79 8.37
CA SER A 70 -2.62 9.00 9.19
C SER A 70 -4.00 9.65 9.09
N HIS A 71 -4.82 9.21 8.13
CA HIS A 71 -6.18 9.70 7.95
C HIS A 71 -7.18 8.92 8.82
N ALA A 72 -8.41 9.43 8.89
CA ALA A 72 -9.51 8.77 9.57
C ALA A 72 -9.77 7.37 8.96
N CYS A 73 -9.56 6.32 9.75
CA CYS A 73 -9.79 4.95 9.35
C CYS A 73 -10.98 4.33 10.07
N GLY A 74 -11.74 3.52 9.34
CA GLY A 74 -12.68 2.55 9.90
C GLY A 74 -11.96 1.26 10.33
N LEU A 75 -12.74 0.25 10.69
CA LEU A 75 -12.21 -1.06 11.11
C LEU A 75 -11.25 -1.65 10.05
N ASN A 76 -10.09 -2.12 10.51
CA ASN A 76 -9.05 -2.77 9.71
C ASN A 76 -8.55 -1.92 8.53
N GLY A 77 -8.33 -0.61 8.74
CA GLY A 77 -7.73 0.29 7.74
C GLY A 77 -8.67 0.66 6.59
N ALA A 78 -9.98 0.37 6.71
CA ALA A 78 -10.95 0.82 5.71
C ALA A 78 -11.01 2.36 5.67
N SER A 79 -11.12 2.94 4.48
CA SER A 79 -11.38 4.37 4.36
C SER A 79 -12.71 4.73 5.04
N SER A 80 -12.67 5.70 5.96
CA SER A 80 -13.86 6.24 6.61
C SER A 80 -14.27 7.56 5.93
N SER A 81 -15.57 7.75 5.69
CA SER A 81 -16.13 9.06 5.32
C SER A 81 -16.38 9.95 6.54
N ASP A 82 -16.21 9.44 7.75
CA ASP A 82 -16.33 10.19 8.99
C ASP A 82 -15.04 10.98 9.27
N THR A 83 -15.17 12.29 9.42
CA THR A 83 -14.08 13.22 9.75
C THR A 83 -13.54 13.05 11.17
N HIS A 84 -14.17 12.22 12.01
CA HIS A 84 -13.76 11.96 13.40
C HIS A 84 -13.00 10.63 13.59
N GLY A 85 -12.67 9.91 12.51
CA GLY A 85 -11.86 8.70 12.61
C GLY A 85 -10.44 8.98 13.12
N LYS A 86 -9.79 7.95 13.67
CA LYS A 86 -8.42 8.05 14.20
C LYS A 86 -7.43 7.48 13.20
N ALA A 87 -6.20 8.00 13.21
CA ALA A 87 -5.07 7.34 12.59
C ALA A 87 -4.94 5.90 13.14
N CYS A 88 -4.48 4.97 12.30
CA CYS A 88 -4.35 3.58 12.69
C CYS A 88 -3.00 2.97 12.31
N VAL A 89 -2.64 1.94 13.07
CA VAL A 89 -1.60 0.98 12.72
C VAL A 89 -2.26 -0.39 12.70
N VAL A 90 -2.07 -1.14 11.62
CA VAL A 90 -2.62 -2.49 11.45
C VAL A 90 -1.47 -3.47 11.29
N GLU A 91 -1.33 -4.40 12.24
CA GLU A 91 -0.45 -5.55 12.09
C GLU A 91 -1.07 -6.57 11.12
N CYS A 92 -0.26 -7.05 10.20
CA CYS A 92 -0.59 -8.03 9.18
C CYS A 92 0.31 -9.25 9.38
N GLY A 93 -0.30 -10.45 9.38
CA GLY A 93 0.42 -11.71 9.61
C GLY A 93 1.25 -12.18 8.42
N SER A 94 0.96 -11.64 7.23
CA SER A 94 1.64 -11.99 5.98
C SER A 94 1.73 -10.77 5.04
N LEU A 95 2.58 -10.89 4.02
CA LEU A 95 2.65 -9.89 2.95
C LEU A 95 1.31 -9.79 2.19
N ASP A 96 0.61 -10.92 2.01
CA ASP A 96 -0.69 -10.95 1.33
C ASP A 96 -1.76 -10.18 2.13
N ASP A 97 -1.72 -10.27 3.47
CA ASP A 97 -2.59 -9.47 4.34
C ASP A 97 -2.29 -7.98 4.20
N LEU A 98 -1.00 -7.59 4.19
CA LEU A 98 -0.59 -6.21 3.99
C LEU A 98 -1.09 -5.67 2.64
N VAL A 99 -0.89 -6.41 1.55
CA VAL A 99 -1.37 -6.05 0.21
C VAL A 99 -2.88 -5.83 0.22
N ARG A 100 -3.63 -6.71 0.89
CA ARG A 100 -5.09 -6.60 1.00
C ARG A 100 -5.51 -5.36 1.79
N VAL A 101 -4.84 -5.05 2.90
CA VAL A 101 -5.12 -3.84 3.70
C VAL A 101 -4.83 -2.59 2.88
N CYS A 102 -3.68 -2.52 2.19
CA CYS A 102 -3.34 -1.40 1.31
C CYS A 102 -4.40 -1.18 0.21
N LYS A 103 -4.78 -2.22 -0.53
CA LYS A 103 -5.83 -2.15 -1.59
C LYS A 103 -7.20 -1.71 -1.03
N ARG A 104 -7.54 -2.14 0.19
CA ARG A 104 -8.77 -1.72 0.87
C ARG A 104 -8.72 -0.24 1.27
N ALA A 105 -7.61 0.20 1.83
CA ALA A 105 -7.42 1.58 2.28
C ALA A 105 -7.45 2.59 1.12
N THR A 106 -6.92 2.22 -0.04
CA THR A 106 -6.89 3.05 -1.25
C THR A 106 -8.15 2.98 -2.09
N GLY A 107 -9.13 2.15 -1.71
CA GLY A 107 -10.42 2.04 -2.41
C GLY A 107 -10.35 1.31 -3.75
N SER A 108 -9.27 0.60 -4.06
CA SER A 108 -9.14 -0.12 -5.33
C SER A 108 -10.06 -1.35 -5.43
N GLY A 109 -10.56 -1.85 -4.30
CA GLY A 109 -11.29 -3.12 -4.23
C GLY A 109 -10.38 -4.32 -4.46
N ASN A 110 -10.84 -5.53 -4.07
CA ASN A 110 -10.19 -6.80 -4.42
C ASN A 110 -10.52 -7.16 -5.87
N VAL A 111 -10.10 -6.36 -6.84
CA VAL A 111 -10.32 -6.62 -8.28
C VAL A 111 -9.05 -7.11 -8.94
#